data_AF-A0A3N5U6W2-F1
#
_entry.id   AF-A0A3N5U6W2-F1
#
_cell.length_a   1.000
_cell.length_b   1.000
_cell.length_c   1.000
_cell.angle_alpha   90.00
_cell.angle_beta   90.00
_cell.angle_gamma   90.00
#
_symmetry.space_group_name_H-M   'P 1'
#
loop_
_entity.id
_entity.type
_entity.pdbx_description
1 polymer ?
#
loop_
_entity_poly.entity_id
_entity_poly.type
_entity_poly.pdbx_seq_one_letter_code
_entity_poly.pdbx_strand_id
1 'polypeptide(L)'
;YMEQVGLGDRIRNKPSELSGGQRQRVAIARALVGEPVIVLADEPTANLDMKTGGRILDLMADINGKNKTTFIFSTHDQHIMEHARRLVKIQDGEIVDDGEIAGGGS
;
A
#
# COMPACT_ATOMS: atom_id res chain seq x y z
N TYR A 1 15.00 1.38 0.22
CA TYR A 1 13.65 1.14 0.76
C TYR A 1 13.43 1.62 2.21
N MET A 2 14.30 1.35 3.20
CA MET A 2 14.05 1.80 4.60
C MET A 2 13.87 3.32 4.75
N GLU A 3 14.65 4.13 4.04
CA GLU A 3 14.45 5.59 3.97
C GLU A 3 13.14 5.97 3.26
N GLN A 4 12.81 5.30 2.17
CA GLN A 4 11.58 5.55 1.38
C GLN A 4 10.31 5.24 2.20
N VAL A 5 10.36 4.24 3.10
CA VAL A 5 9.27 3.98 4.06
C VAL A 5 9.36 4.83 5.34
N GLY A 6 10.27 5.81 5.40
CA GLY A 6 10.42 6.70 6.56
C GLY A 6 10.85 5.99 7.85
N LEU A 7 11.74 4.99 7.73
CA LEU A 7 12.32 4.21 8.83
C LEU A 7 13.85 4.12 8.76
N GLY A 8 14.52 5.08 8.09
CA GLY A 8 15.97 5.11 7.98
C GLY A 8 16.70 5.16 9.32
N ASP A 9 16.11 5.83 10.32
CA ASP A 9 16.60 5.92 11.70
C ASP A 9 16.43 4.63 12.52
N ARG A 10 15.64 3.66 12.01
CA ARG A 10 15.22 2.45 12.75
C ARG A 10 15.80 1.14 12.21
N ILE A 11 16.83 1.23 11.37
CA ILE A 11 17.45 0.06 10.72
C ILE A 11 17.97 -0.97 11.75
N ARG A 12 18.41 -0.52 12.92
CA ARG A 12 18.93 -1.40 13.98
C ARG A 12 17.87 -1.92 14.95
N ASN A 13 16.63 -1.43 14.85
CA ASN A 13 15.57 -1.85 15.76
C ASN A 13 15.10 -3.27 15.45
N LYS A 14 14.86 -4.04 16.51
CA LYS A 14 14.23 -5.35 16.40
C LYS A 14 12.74 -5.20 16.07
N PRO A 15 12.09 -6.17 15.40
CA PRO A 15 10.65 -6.11 15.12
C PRO A 15 9.77 -5.84 16.34
N SER A 16 10.18 -6.33 17.51
CA SER A 16 9.51 -6.11 18.80
C SER A 16 9.56 -4.66 19.31
N GLU A 17 10.50 -3.86 18.80
CA GLU A 17 10.71 -2.46 19.20
C GLU A 17 9.99 -1.47 18.25
N LEU A 18 9.35 -1.98 17.21
CA LEU A 18 8.62 -1.20 16.22
C LEU A 18 7.12 -1.17 16.57
N SER A 19 6.46 -0.04 16.36
CA SER A 19 4.99 0.03 16.43
C SER A 19 4.35 -0.81 15.31
N GLY A 20 3.04 -1.10 15.42
CA GLY A 20 2.30 -1.83 14.38
C GLY A 20 2.50 -1.25 12.98
N GLY A 21 2.33 0.07 12.84
CA GLY A 21 2.53 0.75 11.56
C GLY A 21 3.98 0.87 11.10
N GLN A 22 4.95 0.80 12.01
CA GLN A 22 6.36 0.69 11.62
C GLN A 22 6.68 -0.70 11.07
N ARG A 23 6.16 -1.77 11.71
CA ARG A 23 6.31 -3.15 11.20
C ARG A 23 5.70 -3.31 9.81
N GLN A 24 4.55 -2.69 9.57
CA GLN A 24 3.89 -2.70 8.26
C GLN A 24 4.74 -2.00 7.18
N ARG A 25 5.34 -0.86 7.51
CA ARG A 25 6.30 -0.16 6.65
C ARG A 25 7.54 -0.99 6.34
N VAL A 26 8.07 -1.73 7.32
CA VAL A 26 9.15 -2.70 7.08
C VAL A 26 8.70 -3.84 6.16
N ALA A 27 7.48 -4.36 6.34
CA ALA A 27 6.94 -5.42 5.48
C ALA A 27 6.80 -4.95 4.02
N ILE A 28 6.34 -3.72 3.80
CA ILE A 28 6.30 -3.08 2.48
C ILE A 28 7.71 -2.92 1.91
N ALA A 29 8.65 -2.34 2.67
CA ALA A 29 10.05 -2.23 2.22
C ALA A 29 10.66 -3.58 1.83
N ARG A 30 10.36 -4.63 2.59
CA ARG A 30 10.82 -6.00 2.31
C ARG A 30 10.21 -6.56 1.04
N ALA A 31 8.91 -6.36 0.81
CA ALA A 31 8.23 -6.80 -0.40
C ALA A 31 8.81 -6.12 -1.67
N LEU A 32 9.29 -4.89 -1.53
CA LEU A 32 9.80 -4.08 -2.64
C LEU A 32 11.29 -4.29 -2.94
N VAL A 33 12.05 -4.91 -2.04
CA VAL A 33 13.52 -5.01 -2.18
C VAL A 33 13.95 -5.73 -3.45
N GLY A 34 13.13 -6.66 -3.93
CA GLY A 34 13.38 -7.44 -5.15
C GLY A 34 12.84 -6.79 -6.43
N GLU A 35 12.42 -5.52 -6.38
CA GLU A 35 11.83 -4.80 -7.51
C GLU A 35 10.72 -5.60 -8.21
N PRO A 36 9.69 -6.04 -7.46
CA PRO A 36 8.66 -6.88 -8.03
C PRO A 36 7.85 -6.13 -9.09
N VAL A 37 7.43 -6.86 -10.13
CA VAL A 37 6.48 -6.33 -11.12
C VAL A 37 5.07 -6.21 -10.54
N ILE A 38 4.71 -7.04 -9.55
CA ILE A 38 3.39 -7.07 -8.90
C ILE A 38 3.55 -7.26 -7.39
N VAL A 39 2.78 -6.51 -6.60
CA VAL A 39 2.61 -6.66 -5.16
C VAL A 39 1.12 -6.87 -4.87
N LEU A 40 0.78 -7.99 -4.24
CA LEU A 40 -0.54 -8.28 -3.71
C LEU A 40 -0.52 -7.98 -2.21
N ALA A 41 -1.46 -7.17 -1.72
CA ALA A 41 -1.58 -6.88 -0.30
C ALA A 41 -3.02 -7.08 0.21
N ASP A 42 -3.17 -7.84 1.29
CA ASP A 42 -4.46 -8.05 1.94
C ASP A 42 -4.62 -7.01 3.06
N GLU A 43 -5.60 -6.11 2.91
CA GLU A 43 -5.87 -4.98 3.81
C GLU A 43 -4.61 -4.24 4.32
N PRO A 44 -3.83 -3.59 3.42
CA PRO A 44 -2.50 -3.03 3.72
C PRO A 44 -2.47 -1.87 4.71
N THR A 45 -3.61 -1.51 5.29
CA THR A 45 -3.80 -0.34 6.16
C THR A 45 -4.70 -0.61 7.36
N ALA A 46 -5.26 -1.81 7.53
CA ALA A 46 -6.24 -2.11 8.58
C ALA A 46 -5.75 -1.80 10.01
N ASN A 47 -4.43 -1.81 10.23
CA ASN A 47 -3.79 -1.52 11.52
C ASN A 47 -3.15 -0.12 11.59
N LEU A 48 -3.48 0.77 10.66
CA LEU A 48 -2.91 2.12 10.56
C LEU A 48 -3.98 3.17 10.84
N ASP A 49 -3.59 4.25 11.51
CA ASP A 49 -4.41 5.45 11.55
C ASP A 49 -4.51 6.10 10.15
N MET A 50 -5.53 6.92 9.91
CA MET A 50 -5.78 7.56 8.60
C MET A 50 -4.54 8.27 8.03
N LYS A 51 -3.78 8.97 8.87
CA LYS A 51 -2.60 9.73 8.43
C LYS A 51 -1.46 8.80 8.03
N THR A 52 -1.22 7.73 8.79
CA THR A 52 -0.20 6.74 8.45
C THR A 52 -0.62 5.91 7.22
N GLY A 53 -1.90 5.57 7.10
CA GLY A 53 -2.46 4.89 5.93
C GLY A 53 -2.28 5.67 4.63
N GLY A 54 -2.63 6.96 4.62
CA GLY A 54 -2.42 7.83 3.46
C GLY A 54 -0.95 7.88 3.00
N ARG A 55 -0.01 8.02 3.95
CA ARG A 55 1.43 8.02 3.62
C ARG A 55 1.92 6.71 2.99
N ILE A 56 1.29 5.58 3.32
CA ILE A 56 1.59 4.29 2.69
C ILE A 56 1.10 4.26 1.25
N LEU A 57 -0.12 4.76 1.00
CA LEU A 57 -0.69 4.82 -0.34
C LEU A 57 0.11 5.76 -1.24
N ASP A 58 0.51 6.92 -0.74
CA ASP A 58 1.38 7.87 -1.45
C ASP A 58 2.68 7.19 -1.87
N LEU A 59 3.30 6.44 -0.94
CA LEU A 59 4.53 5.69 -1.23
C LEU A 59 4.30 4.62 -2.30
N MET A 60 3.21 3.86 -2.23
CA MET A 60 2.86 2.86 -3.24
C MET A 60 2.63 3.49 -4.61
N ALA A 61 1.94 4.64 -4.67
CA ALA A 61 1.72 5.40 -5.89
C ALA A 61 3.06 5.88 -6.50
N ASP A 62 3.96 6.39 -5.65
CA ASP A 62 5.31 6.82 -6.04
C ASP A 62 6.13 5.69 -6.67
N ILE A 63 6.10 4.52 -6.03
CA ILE A 63 6.82 3.33 -6.51
C ILE A 63 6.19 2.81 -7.79
N ASN A 64 4.87 2.80 -7.89
CA ASN A 64 4.18 2.42 -9.12
C ASN A 64 4.61 3.31 -10.29
N GLY A 65 4.72 4.63 -10.06
CA GLY A 65 5.18 5.59 -11.07
C GLY A 65 6.63 5.36 -11.50
N LYS A 66 7.54 5.19 -10.53
CA LYS A 66 8.99 5.11 -10.73
C LYS A 66 9.47 3.73 -11.19
N ASN A 67 9.02 2.67 -10.51
CA ASN A 67 9.51 1.30 -10.68
C ASN A 67 8.58 0.43 -11.54
N LYS A 68 7.42 0.96 -11.97
CA LYS A 68 6.39 0.21 -12.73
C LYS A 68 5.85 -1.02 -11.99
N THR A 69 6.00 -1.06 -10.66
CA THR A 69 5.40 -2.08 -9.81
C THR A 69 3.89 -1.89 -9.75
N THR A 70 3.12 -2.90 -10.13
CA THR A 70 1.65 -2.90 -9.99
C THR A 70 1.28 -3.32 -8.56
N PHE A 71 0.44 -2.52 -7.91
CA PHE A 71 -0.12 -2.85 -6.60
C PHE A 71 -1.58 -3.27 -6.76
N ILE A 72 -1.94 -4.41 -6.18
CA ILE A 72 -3.31 -4.88 -6.06
C ILE A 72 -3.55 -5.11 -4.57
N PHE A 73 -4.62 -4.54 -4.05
CA PHE A 73 -4.97 -4.71 -2.65
C PHE A 73 -6.46 -4.85 -2.44
N SER A 74 -6.83 -5.64 -1.43
CA SER A 74 -8.19 -5.69 -0.88
C SER A 74 -8.34 -4.59 0.17
N THR A 75 -9.49 -3.93 0.21
CA THR A 75 -9.81 -2.95 1.24
C THR A 75 -11.32 -2.77 1.35
N HIS A 76 -11.78 -2.45 2.55
CA HIS A 76 -13.14 -1.97 2.82
C HIS A 76 -13.16 -0.46 3.15
N ASP A 77 -11.99 0.20 3.15
CA ASP A 77 -11.83 1.61 3.49
C ASP A 77 -12.03 2.49 2.24
N GLN A 78 -13.05 3.34 2.29
CA GLN A 78 -13.42 4.28 1.24
C GLN A 78 -12.30 5.26 0.89
N HIS A 79 -11.54 5.72 1.89
CA HIS A 79 -10.44 6.66 1.65
C HIS A 79 -9.37 6.03 0.77
N ILE A 80 -9.14 4.74 0.92
CA ILE A 80 -8.16 3.99 0.15
C ILE A 80 -8.65 3.72 -1.26
N MET A 81 -9.94 3.41 -1.38
CA MET A 81 -10.57 3.24 -2.68
C MET A 81 -10.40 4.51 -3.53
N GLU A 82 -10.53 5.71 -2.96
CA GLU A 82 -10.32 6.98 -3.67
C GLU A 82 -8.91 7.16 -4.25
N HIS A 83 -7.89 6.51 -3.70
CA HIS A 83 -6.51 6.56 -4.21
C HIS A 83 -6.22 5.51 -5.30
N ALA A 84 -7.13 4.57 -5.52
CA ALA A 84 -6.96 3.53 -6.53
C ALA A 84 -7.26 4.06 -7.94
N ARG A 85 -6.54 3.55 -8.95
CA ARG A 85 -6.84 3.87 -10.36
C ARG A 85 -8.00 3.04 -10.93
N ARG A 86 -8.23 1.86 -10.37
CA ARG A 86 -9.27 0.92 -10.78
C ARG A 86 -9.83 0.23 -9.55
N LEU A 87 -11.15 0.08 -9.50
CA LEU A 87 -11.86 -0.67 -8.49
C LEU A 87 -12.53 -1.88 -9.12
N VAL A 88 -12.34 -3.03 -8.47
CA VAL A 88 -13.03 -4.26 -8.82
C VAL A 88 -13.83 -4.68 -7.61
N LYS A 89 -15.15 -4.70 -7.75
CA LYS A 89 -16.06 -5.11 -6.68
C LYS A 89 -16.40 -6.58 -6.86
N ILE A 90 -16.15 -7.36 -5.82
CA ILE A 90 -16.46 -8.78 -5.77
C ILE A 90 -17.57 -9.00 -4.76
N GLN A 91 -18.62 -9.71 -5.16
CA GLN A 91 -19.72 -10.12 -4.29
C GLN A 91 -20.07 -11.58 -4.59
N ASP A 92 -20.18 -12.39 -3.53
CA ASP A 92 -20.49 -13.83 -3.62
C ASP A 92 -19.57 -14.63 -4.58
N GLY A 93 -18.32 -14.19 -4.73
CA GLY A 93 -17.32 -14.80 -5.61
C GLY A 93 -17.37 -14.33 -7.06
N GLU A 94 -18.29 -13.42 -7.41
CA GLU A 94 -18.43 -12.86 -8.75
C GLU A 94 -17.99 -11.40 -8.81
N ILE A 95 -17.43 -10.98 -9.94
CA ILE A 95 -17.14 -9.57 -10.21
C ILE A 95 -18.46 -8.90 -10.58
N VAL A 96 -18.95 -8.04 -9.70
CA VAL A 96 -20.22 -7.32 -9.88
C VAL A 96 -20.04 -5.89 -10.38
N ASP A 97 -18.84 -5.33 -10.25
CA ASP A 97 -18.47 -4.03 -10.79
C ASP A 97 -16.97 -3.95 -11.07
N ASP A 98 -16.60 -3.22 -12.11
CA ASP A 98 -15.23 -3.06 -12.59
C ASP A 98 -15.10 -1.71 -13.29
N GLY A 99 -14.55 -0.74 -12.58
CA GLY A 99 -14.49 0.65 -13.02
C GLY A 99 -13.13 1.28 -12.82
N GLU A 100 -12.71 2.10 -13.78
CA GLU A 100 -11.62 3.05 -13.56
C GLU A 100 -12.14 4.22 -12.73
N ILE A 101 -11.39 4.62 -11.70
CA ILE A 101 -11.69 5.85 -10.99
C ILE A 101 -11.15 7.01 -11.84
N ALA A 102 -12.05 7.81 -12.40
CA ALA A 102 -11.70 9.03 -13.09
C ALA A 102 -11.18 10.08 -12.08
N GLY A 103 -9.90 10.00 -11.71
CA GLY A 103 -9.29 10.96 -10.80
C GLY A 103 -7.91 10.54 -10.30
N GLY A 104 -6.88 10.84 -11.09
CA GLY A 104 -5.49 10.57 -10.71
C GLY A 104 -4.51 11.49 -11.43
N GLY A 105 -4.83 12.78 -11.49
CA GLY A 105 -3.99 13.81 -12.09
C GLY A 105 -4.25 15.17 -11.45
N SER A 106 -3.46 15.50 -10.43
CA SER A 106 -3.14 16.85 -9.98
C SER A 106 -1.78 16.80 -9.29
#